data_AF-A0AAF0R8Y0-F1
#
_entry.id   AF-A0AAF0R8Y0-F1
#
_cell.length_a   1.000
_cell.length_b   1.000
_cell.length_c   1.000
_cell.angle_alpha   90.00
_cell.angle_beta   90.00
_cell.angle_gamma   90.00
#
_symmetry.space_group_name_H-M   'P 1'
#
loop_
_entity.id
_entity.type
_entity.pdbx_description
1 polymer ?
#
loop_
_entity_poly.entity_id
_entity_poly.type
_entity_poly.pdbx_seq_one_letter_code
_entity_poly.pdbx_strand_id
1 'polypeptide(L)'
;MAFYKVGILSLLLLSGIFLLGIEVEYGNAQKMCLQVCDNEVAYMTCPSSGDEKITEVCVNCCTADEGCKLFRADGSLICSGTPE
;
A
#
# COMPACT_ATOMS: atom_id res chain seq x y z
N MET A 1 43.12 -26.62 20.39
CA MET A 1 41.92 -27.09 19.65
C MET A 1 40.59 -26.82 20.38
N ALA A 2 40.59 -26.34 21.63
CA ALA A 2 39.35 -25.99 22.35
C ALA A 2 38.85 -24.56 22.06
N PHE A 3 39.78 -23.62 21.83
CA PHE A 3 39.47 -22.19 21.67
C PHE A 3 38.67 -21.87 20.40
N TYR A 4 38.93 -22.56 19.29
CA TYR A 4 38.14 -22.37 18.06
C TYR A 4 36.70 -22.87 18.23
N LYS A 5 36.50 -23.94 19.00
CA LYS A 5 35.19 -24.55 19.22
C LYS A 5 34.29 -23.68 20.10
N VAL A 6 34.87 -23.03 21.11
CA VAL A 6 34.18 -22.04 21.96
C VAL A 6 33.90 -20.75 21.20
N GLY A 7 34.86 -20.27 20.40
CA GLY A 7 34.68 -19.08 19.56
C GLY A 7 33.58 -19.24 18.51
N ILE A 8 33.51 -20.40 17.84
CA ILE A 8 32.47 -20.70 16.85
C ILE A 8 31.09 -20.80 17.51
N LEU A 9 30.99 -21.43 18.69
CA LEU A 9 29.71 -21.52 19.41
C LEU A 9 29.22 -20.12 19.83
N SER A 10 30.12 -19.26 20.29
CA SER A 10 29.78 -17.89 20.68
C SER A 10 29.33 -17.04 19.49
N LEU A 11 29.96 -17.22 18.33
CA LEU A 11 29.59 -16.52 17.09
C LEU A 11 28.23 -16.98 16.54
N LEU A 12 27.92 -18.28 16.63
CA LEU A 12 26.64 -18.85 16.22
C LEU A 12 25.48 -18.36 17.10
N LEU A 13 25.71 -18.25 18.41
CA LEU A 13 24.69 -17.75 19.35
C LEU A 13 24.40 -16.26 19.13
N LEU A 14 25.44 -15.43 18.87
CA LEU A 14 25.26 -14.00 18.60
C LEU A 14 24.55 -13.73 17.27
N SER A 15 24.84 -14.52 16.23
CA SER A 15 24.16 -14.40 14.92
C SER A 15 22.71 -14.87 14.95
N GLY A 16 22.39 -15.91 15.72
CA GLY A 16 21.01 -16.39 15.90
C GLY A 16 20.09 -15.38 16.62
N ILE A 17 20.61 -14.66 17.62
CA ILE A 17 19.85 -13.61 18.33
C ILE A 17 19.61 -12.40 17.44
N PHE A 18 20.58 -12.04 16.59
CA PHE A 18 20.41 -10.98 15.60
C PHE A 18 19.32 -11.31 14.57
N LEU A 19 19.19 -12.58 14.16
CA LEU A 19 18.13 -12.99 13.23
C LEU A 19 16.75 -13.08 13.89
N LEU A 20 16.67 -13.45 15.18
CA LEU A 20 15.41 -13.49 15.93
C LEU A 20 14.90 -12.10 16.36
N GLY A 21 15.82 -11.13 16.54
CA GLY A 21 15.48 -9.74 16.91
C GLY A 21 15.16 -8.83 15.72
N ILE A 22 15.37 -9.28 14.49
CA ILE A 22 14.79 -8.64 13.31
C ILE A 22 13.38 -9.25 13.16
N GLU A 23 12.50 -8.91 14.08
CA GLU A 23 11.09 -8.77 13.72
C GLU A 23 11.10 -7.67 12.66
N VAL A 24 11.26 -8.07 11.41
CA VAL A 24 11.24 -7.12 10.32
C VAL A 24 9.85 -6.52 10.40
N GLU A 25 9.79 -5.28 10.86
CA GLU A 25 8.64 -4.41 10.73
C GLU A 25 8.48 -4.14 9.22
N TYR A 26 8.16 -5.17 8.43
CA TYR A 26 7.45 -5.06 7.16
C TYR A 26 5.98 -4.69 7.43
N GLY A 27 5.72 -3.91 8.49
CA GLY A 27 4.41 -3.47 8.93
C GLY A 27 3.86 -2.32 8.10
N ASN A 28 4.57 -1.90 7.06
CA ASN A 28 4.05 -0.93 6.11
C ASN A 28 4.65 -1.20 4.73
N ALA A 29 4.12 -2.21 4.04
CA ALA A 29 4.29 -2.30 2.60
C ALA A 29 3.60 -1.08 1.99
N GLN A 30 4.34 0.03 1.87
CA GLN A 30 3.87 1.26 1.22
C GLN A 30 3.20 0.86 -0.09
N LYS A 31 1.89 1.09 -0.17
CA LYS A 31 1.07 0.71 -1.32
C LYS A 31 1.56 1.52 -2.53
N MET A 32 2.39 0.92 -3.38
CA MET A 32 2.81 1.58 -4.60
C MET A 32 1.68 1.55 -5.62
N CYS A 33 1.04 2.70 -5.81
CA CYS A 33 0.01 2.88 -6.82
C CYS A 33 0.59 3.40 -8.13
N LEU A 34 0.27 2.72 -9.23
CA LEU A 34 0.64 3.18 -10.57
C LEU A 34 -0.27 4.35 -10.97
N GLN A 35 0.31 5.45 -11.44
CA GLN A 35 -0.44 6.65 -11.90
C GLN A 35 -0.93 6.48 -13.34
N VAL A 36 -1.81 5.50 -13.58
CA VAL A 36 -2.47 5.28 -14.88
C VAL A 36 -3.94 5.64 -14.77
N CYS A 37 -4.45 6.42 -15.74
CA CYS A 37 -5.87 6.74 -15.79
C CYS A 37 -6.69 5.48 -16.10
N ASP A 38 -7.76 5.26 -15.33
CA ASP A 38 -8.73 4.21 -15.65
C ASP A 38 -9.78 4.78 -16.62
N ASN A 39 -9.77 4.28 -17.86
CA ASN A 39 -10.68 4.74 -18.92
C ASN A 39 -12.15 4.36 -18.69
N GLU A 40 -12.44 3.45 -17.74
CA GLU A 40 -13.81 3.16 -17.34
C GLU A 40 -14.41 4.27 -16.46
N VAL A 41 -13.57 5.10 -15.83
CA VAL A 41 -13.99 6.19 -14.96
C VAL A 41 -14.54 7.34 -15.80
N ALA A 42 -15.83 7.60 -15.68
CA ALA A 42 -16.49 8.75 -16.31
C ALA A 42 -16.49 9.98 -15.40
N TYR A 43 -16.67 9.76 -14.09
CA TYR A 43 -16.65 10.82 -13.08
C TYR A 43 -16.33 10.26 -11.70
N MET A 44 -15.97 11.13 -10.77
CA MET A 44 -15.86 10.81 -9.36
C MET A 44 -16.67 11.75 -8.48
N THR A 45 -16.99 11.30 -7.27
CA THR A 45 -17.59 12.13 -6.21
C THR A 45 -16.73 11.99 -4.96
N CYS A 46 -16.41 13.09 -4.29
CA CYS A 46 -15.55 13.10 -3.12
C CYS A 46 -16.28 13.75 -1.92
N PRO A 47 -16.03 13.29 -0.68
CA PRO A 47 -16.65 13.88 0.50
C PRO A 47 -16.39 15.39 0.64
N SER A 48 -15.22 15.85 0.19
CA SER A 48 -14.79 17.24 0.21
C SER A 48 -15.61 18.16 -0.71
N SER A 49 -16.14 17.62 -1.81
CA SER A 49 -16.97 18.34 -2.79
C SER A 49 -18.46 17.97 -2.70
N GLY A 50 -18.83 17.16 -1.72
CA GLY A 50 -20.21 16.69 -1.53
C GLY A 50 -20.70 15.82 -2.70
N ASP A 51 -21.83 16.21 -3.29
CA ASP A 51 -22.46 15.48 -4.41
C ASP A 51 -22.00 15.95 -5.80
N GLU A 52 -20.99 16.82 -5.87
CA GLU A 52 -20.44 17.28 -7.13
C GLU A 52 -19.83 16.11 -7.94
N LYS A 53 -20.24 15.99 -9.20
CA LYS A 53 -19.66 15.05 -10.16
C LYS A 53 -18.47 15.70 -10.85
N ILE A 54 -17.27 15.28 -10.46
CA ILE A 54 -16.03 15.74 -11.06
C ILE A 54 -15.76 14.87 -12.29
N THR A 55 -15.77 15.48 -13.48
CA THR A 55 -15.57 14.82 -14.79
C THR A 55 -14.14 15.05 -15.30
N GLU A 56 -13.75 14.38 -16.39
CA GLU A 56 -12.42 14.50 -17.01
C GLU A 56 -11.26 14.15 -16.04
N VAL A 57 -11.51 13.23 -15.11
CA VAL A 57 -10.54 12.81 -14.11
C VAL A 57 -9.60 11.73 -14.63
N CYS A 58 -8.29 11.90 -14.42
CA CYS A 58 -7.31 10.83 -14.59
C CYS A 58 -6.99 10.23 -13.22
N VAL A 59 -7.70 9.18 -12.86
CA VAL A 59 -7.58 8.51 -11.55
C VAL A 59 -7.86 7.02 -11.73
N ASN A 60 -7.34 6.20 -10.82
CA ASN A 60 -7.73 4.80 -10.68
C ASN A 60 -8.03 4.49 -9.21
N CYS A 61 -8.55 3.30 -8.93
CA CYS A 61 -8.92 2.90 -7.57
C CYS A 61 -7.78 2.92 -6.54
N CYS A 62 -6.54 2.79 -7.01
CA CYS A 62 -5.37 2.82 -6.13
C CYS A 62 -5.02 4.25 -5.74
N THR A 63 -5.05 5.18 -6.71
CA THR A 63 -4.68 6.58 -6.54
C THR A 63 -5.83 7.48 -6.10
N ALA A 64 -7.05 6.95 -5.99
CA ALA A 64 -8.21 7.71 -5.55
C ALA A 64 -8.07 8.07 -4.07
N ASP A 65 -8.29 9.35 -3.74
CA ASP A 65 -8.27 9.82 -2.37
C ASP A 65 -9.30 9.06 -1.51
N GLU A 66 -8.99 8.93 -0.21
CA GLU A 66 -9.82 8.20 0.73
C GLU A 66 -11.28 8.70 0.69
N GLY A 67 -12.21 7.76 0.48
CA GLY A 67 -13.64 8.04 0.44
C GLY A 67 -14.15 8.64 -0.88
N CYS A 68 -13.27 9.00 -1.83
CA CYS A 68 -13.70 9.34 -3.18
C CYS A 68 -14.21 8.11 -3.92
N LYS A 69 -15.34 8.24 -4.61
CA LYS A 69 -15.99 7.16 -5.34
C LYS A 69 -15.86 7.40 -6.84
N LEU A 70 -15.41 6.39 -7.57
CA LEU A 70 -15.23 6.42 -9.01
C LEU A 70 -16.41 5.71 -9.67
N PHE A 71 -16.98 6.29 -10.73
CA PHE A 71 -18.16 5.77 -11.40
C PHE A 71 -17.96 5.66 -12.91
N ARG A 72 -18.61 4.66 -13.51
CA ARG A 72 -18.76 4.56 -14.97
C ARG A 72 -19.81 5.55 -15.48
N ALA A 73 -19.87 5.69 -16.80
CA ALA A 73 -20.84 6.55 -17.48
C ALA A 73 -22.30 6.16 -17.21
N ASP A 74 -22.57 4.88 -16.95
CA ASP A 74 -23.91 4.37 -16.59
C ASP A 74 -24.28 4.61 -15.11
N GLY A 75 -23.37 5.21 -14.33
CA GLY A 75 -23.53 5.47 -12.90
C GLY A 75 -23.20 4.28 -12.00
N SER A 76 -22.71 3.16 -12.54
CA SER A 76 -22.22 2.05 -11.72
C SER A 76 -20.96 2.44 -10.95
N LEU A 77 -20.90 2.04 -9.68
CA LEU A 77 -19.72 2.25 -8.83
C LEU A 77 -18.60 1.31 -9.28
N ILE A 78 -17.41 1.86 -9.51
CA ILE A 78 -16.19 1.10 -9.79
C ILE A 78 -15.52 0.74 -8.46
N CYS A 79 -15.21 1.75 -7.65
CA CYS A 79 -14.53 1.59 -6.36
C CYS A 79 -14.63 2.86 -5.50
N SER A 80 -14.25 2.71 -4.23
CA SER A 80 -13.98 3.82 -3.31
C SER A 80 -12.48 3.86 -3.03
N GLY A 81 -11.89 5.05 -3.04
CA GLY A 81 -10.51 5.26 -2.62
C GLY A 81 -10.32 4.83 -1.18
N THR A 82 -9.19 4.19 -0.91
CA THR A 82 -8.79 3.65 0.39
C THR A 82 -7.51 4.34 0.84
N PRO A 83 -7.30 4.53 2.15
CA PRO A 83 -6.03 5.05 2.64
C PRO A 83 -4.84 4.19 2.20
N GLU A 84 -3.68 4.82 2.04
CA GLU A 84 -2.38 4.17 1.81
C GLU A 84 -1.85 3.47 3.07
#